data_AF-A0AAU1QBT6-F1
#
_entry.id   AF-A0AAU1QBT6-F1
#
_cell.length_a   1.000
_cell.length_b   1.000
_cell.length_c   1.000
_cell.angle_alpha   90.00
_cell.angle_beta   90.00
_cell.angle_gamma   90.00
#
_symmetry.space_group_name_H-M   'P 1'
#
loop_
_entity.id
_entity.type
_entity.pdbx_description
1 polymer ?
#
loop_
_entity_poly.entity_id
_entity_poly.type
_entity_poly.pdbx_seq_one_letter_code
_entity_poly.pdbx_strand_id
1 'polypeptide(L)'
;MNAGLRKMKRSVACGVAGLGVALAGAVMTAPPASASSSNYIHFANDAGYLIDTCYTWTGPDGIESKNYCHHARPVGTGWEAYFPAEATGVTVTVNFTGSHSVPIYIDDANTNHCFKFTGLWPNGHVLRVQC
;
A
#
# COMPACT_ATOMS: atom_id res chain seq x y z
N MET A 1 -16.78 -31.22 -50.11
CA MET A 1 -17.23 -29.81 -50.06
C MET A 1 -17.10 -29.39 -48.60
N ASN A 2 -16.02 -28.72 -48.18
CA ASN A 2 -15.80 -27.24 -48.14
C ASN A 2 -17.01 -26.50 -47.55
N ALA A 3 -16.93 -25.51 -46.65
CA ALA A 3 -15.88 -24.72 -45.99
C ALA A 3 -16.62 -23.92 -44.86
N GLY A 4 -16.06 -23.19 -43.89
CA GLY A 4 -14.74 -22.68 -43.54
C GLY A 4 -14.85 -22.04 -42.13
N LEU A 5 -13.81 -22.07 -41.27
CA LEU A 5 -12.69 -21.11 -41.17
C LEU A 5 -13.14 -19.67 -40.84
N ARG A 6 -12.86 -19.14 -39.63
CA ARG A 6 -11.78 -18.18 -39.26
C ARG A 6 -12.22 -17.45 -37.95
N LYS A 7 -11.41 -16.94 -37.00
CA LYS A 7 -9.98 -16.51 -36.84
C LYS A 7 -9.62 -16.74 -35.34
N MET A 8 -8.47 -17.21 -34.87
CA MET A 8 -7.04 -16.95 -35.12
C MET A 8 -6.38 -15.97 -34.10
N LYS A 9 -5.48 -16.55 -33.28
CA LYS A 9 -4.20 -16.04 -32.74
C LYS A 9 -4.18 -14.93 -31.68
N ARG A 10 -3.46 -15.20 -30.59
CA ARG A 10 -2.04 -14.78 -30.47
C ARG A 10 -1.25 -15.68 -29.51
N SER A 11 -0.14 -16.17 -30.05
CA SER A 11 0.89 -17.01 -29.44
C SER A 11 1.72 -16.21 -28.44
N VAL A 12 2.12 -16.84 -27.33
CA VAL A 12 3.32 -16.44 -26.59
C VAL A 12 4.26 -17.64 -26.61
N ALA A 13 5.20 -17.58 -27.54
CA ALA A 13 6.39 -18.41 -27.53
C ALA A 13 7.49 -17.60 -26.82
N CYS A 14 7.97 -18.09 -25.68
CA CYS A 14 9.25 -17.64 -25.13
C CYS A 14 10.28 -18.71 -25.52
N GLY A 15 10.85 -18.51 -26.70
CA GLY A 15 12.02 -19.24 -27.17
C GLY A 15 13.26 -18.80 -26.41
N VAL A 16 14.06 -19.80 -26.06
CA VAL A 16 15.48 -19.83 -25.72
C VAL A 16 16.25 -18.52 -25.99
N ALA A 17 16.70 -17.87 -24.93
CA ALA A 17 17.73 -16.83 -25.01
C ALA A 17 19.11 -17.50 -24.92
N GLY A 18 19.90 -17.36 -25.99
CA GLY A 18 21.26 -17.86 -26.08
C GLY A 18 22.20 -17.18 -25.07
N LEU A 19 23.08 -17.98 -24.48
CA LEU A 19 24.20 -17.52 -23.68
C LEU A 19 25.26 -16.90 -24.59
N GLY A 20 25.35 -15.57 -24.58
CA GLY A 20 26.47 -14.81 -25.13
C GLY A 20 27.26 -14.17 -24.00
N VAL A 21 28.52 -14.56 -23.84
CA VAL A 21 29.48 -13.98 -22.88
C VAL A 21 30.10 -12.73 -23.47
N ALA A 22 30.02 -11.59 -22.76
CA ALA A 22 30.85 -10.41 -23.02
C ALA A 22 31.04 -9.54 -21.75
N LEU A 23 32.25 -9.63 -21.19
CA LEU A 23 33.15 -8.59 -20.64
C LEU A 23 32.59 -7.40 -19.80
N ALA A 24 33.05 -7.38 -18.54
CA ALA A 24 33.57 -6.25 -17.76
C ALA A 24 32.77 -4.92 -17.74
N GLY A 25 32.04 -4.75 -16.64
CA GLY A 25 31.55 -3.49 -16.12
C GLY A 25 30.64 -3.82 -14.94
N ALA A 26 31.13 -3.67 -13.71
CA ALA A 26 30.31 -3.85 -12.53
C ALA A 26 29.33 -2.69 -12.40
N VAL A 27 28.31 -2.66 -13.28
CA VAL A 27 27.08 -1.96 -12.98
C VAL A 27 26.44 -2.74 -11.85
N MET A 28 26.56 -2.23 -10.62
CA MET A 28 25.68 -2.64 -9.55
C MET A 28 24.28 -2.23 -9.98
N THR A 29 23.58 -3.12 -10.70
CA THR A 29 22.13 -3.03 -10.80
C THR A 29 21.65 -3.30 -9.39
N ALA A 30 21.51 -2.24 -8.59
CA ALA A 30 20.75 -2.31 -7.36
C ALA A 30 19.44 -3.04 -7.72
N PRO A 31 19.06 -4.10 -6.99
CA PRO A 31 17.78 -4.72 -7.20
C PRO A 31 16.75 -3.60 -7.25
N PRO A 32 15.83 -3.56 -8.23
CA PRO A 32 14.68 -2.69 -8.07
C PRO A 32 14.08 -3.09 -6.73
N ALA A 33 14.11 -2.17 -5.77
CA ALA A 33 13.29 -2.27 -4.58
C ALA A 33 11.86 -2.25 -5.11
N SER A 34 11.39 -3.44 -5.48
CA SER A 34 10.03 -3.71 -5.80
C SER A 34 9.36 -3.59 -4.45
N ALA A 35 8.91 -2.39 -4.05
CA ALA A 35 8.08 -2.30 -2.87
C ALA A 35 6.83 -3.10 -3.21
N SER A 36 6.67 -4.15 -2.42
CA SER A 36 5.73 -5.20 -2.66
C SER A 36 4.34 -4.60 -2.55
N SER A 37 3.50 -4.77 -3.57
CA SER A 37 2.05 -4.57 -3.48
C SER A 37 1.37 -5.47 -2.43
N SER A 38 2.14 -6.18 -1.61
CA SER A 38 1.67 -7.12 -0.59
C SER A 38 1.66 -6.54 0.81
N ASN A 39 2.38 -5.44 1.07
CA ASN A 39 2.43 -4.85 2.41
C ASN A 39 1.31 -3.83 2.59
N TYR A 40 0.74 -3.83 3.79
CA TYR A 40 -0.42 -3.01 4.11
C TYR A 40 -0.35 -2.39 5.49
N ILE A 41 -1.24 -1.42 5.69
CA ILE A 41 -1.56 -0.82 6.97
C ILE A 41 -3.01 -1.18 7.26
N HIS A 42 -3.22 -2.04 8.25
CA HIS A 42 -4.54 -2.45 8.70
C HIS A 42 -4.98 -1.57 9.87
N PHE A 43 -6.24 -1.18 9.83
CA PHE A 43 -6.89 -0.39 10.85
C PHE A 43 -8.15 -1.10 11.32
N ALA A 44 -8.39 -1.10 12.62
CA ALA A 44 -9.65 -1.50 13.22
C ALA A 44 -10.19 -0.35 14.07
N ASN A 45 -11.46 0.01 13.87
CA ASN A 45 -12.12 1.04 14.67
C ASN A 45 -13.01 0.43 15.75
N ASP A 46 -12.49 0.33 16.97
CA ASP A 46 -13.25 -0.02 18.17
C ASP A 46 -13.52 1.23 19.04
N ALA A 47 -13.19 2.41 18.53
CA ALA A 47 -13.45 3.66 19.23
C ALA A 47 -14.92 4.04 19.08
N GLY A 48 -15.48 4.75 20.06
CA GLY A 48 -16.84 5.33 19.98
C GLY A 48 -16.95 6.52 19.01
N TYR A 49 -16.25 6.49 17.88
CA TYR A 49 -16.09 7.58 16.93
C TYR A 49 -16.23 7.10 15.49
N LEU A 50 -16.60 8.02 14.60
CA LEU A 50 -16.24 7.88 13.18
C LEU A 50 -14.78 8.30 13.00
N ILE A 51 -14.05 7.50 12.24
CA ILE A 51 -12.63 7.74 11.98
C ILE A 51 -12.41 8.06 10.52
N ASP A 52 -11.63 9.11 10.27
CA ASP A 52 -11.01 9.36 8.98
C ASP A 52 -9.51 9.06 9.06
N THR A 53 -8.95 8.48 8.00
CA THR A 53 -7.50 8.27 7.87
C THR A 53 -7.03 8.81 6.54
N CYS A 54 -6.14 9.80 6.58
CA CYS A 54 -5.54 10.42 5.40
C CYS A 54 -4.07 10.03 5.29
N TYR A 55 -3.67 9.57 4.10
CA TYR A 55 -2.35 9.02 3.83
C TYR A 55 -1.52 10.02 3.02
N THR A 56 -0.35 10.35 3.54
CA THR A 56 0.69 11.12 2.84
C THR A 56 1.89 10.21 2.64
N TRP A 57 2.00 9.62 1.44
CA TRP A 57 3.06 8.68 1.10
C TRP A 57 4.40 9.41 0.99
N THR A 58 5.46 8.72 1.38
CA THR A 58 6.84 9.20 1.28
C THR A 58 7.61 8.31 0.32
N GLY A 59 8.37 8.89 -0.59
CA GLY A 59 9.07 8.17 -1.65
C GLY A 59 9.61 9.13 -2.71
N PRO A 60 9.86 8.65 -3.95
CA PRO A 60 10.36 9.48 -5.03
C PRO A 60 9.35 10.55 -5.48
N ASP A 61 9.83 11.54 -6.21
CA ASP A 61 9.01 12.63 -6.76
C ASP A 61 7.78 12.09 -7.53
N GLY A 62 6.62 12.68 -7.27
CA GLY A 62 5.35 12.29 -7.89
C GLY A 62 4.53 11.30 -7.06
N ILE A 63 5.09 10.72 -5.98
CA ILE A 63 4.37 9.78 -5.11
C ILE A 63 3.18 10.42 -4.39
N GLU A 64 3.25 11.72 -4.14
CA GLU A 64 2.19 12.50 -3.49
C GLU A 64 0.88 12.49 -4.28
N SER A 65 0.94 12.22 -5.60
CA SER A 65 -0.26 12.01 -6.44
C SER A 65 -1.10 10.80 -6.01
N LYS A 66 -0.53 9.91 -5.21
CA LYS A 66 -1.20 8.73 -4.64
C LYS A 66 -1.77 8.96 -3.25
N ASN A 67 -1.66 10.17 -2.70
CA ASN A 67 -2.25 10.51 -1.40
C ASN A 67 -3.77 10.43 -1.48
N TYR A 68 -4.41 9.88 -0.45
CA TYR A 68 -5.86 9.76 -0.39
C TYR A 68 -6.33 9.69 1.06
N CYS A 69 -7.65 9.71 1.26
CA CYS A 69 -8.27 9.51 2.56
C CYS A 69 -9.33 8.42 2.53
N HIS A 70 -9.49 7.74 3.65
CA HIS A 70 -10.69 7.01 3.98
C HIS A 70 -11.51 7.84 4.97
N HIS A 71 -12.81 7.96 4.71
CA HIS A 71 -13.70 8.80 5.51
C HIS A 71 -14.78 7.98 6.19
N ALA A 72 -15.26 8.52 7.31
CA ALA A 72 -16.42 8.10 8.08
C ALA A 72 -16.42 6.60 8.39
N ARG A 73 -15.27 6.04 8.77
CA ARG A 73 -15.16 4.61 9.13
C ARG A 73 -15.89 4.36 10.44
N PRO A 74 -16.99 3.56 10.45
CA PRO A 74 -17.79 3.40 11.65
C PRO A 74 -17.17 2.43 12.65
N VAL A 75 -17.70 2.44 13.86
CA VAL A 75 -17.32 1.52 14.95
C VAL A 75 -17.54 0.07 14.52
N GLY A 76 -16.62 -0.81 14.91
CA GLY A 76 -16.62 -2.24 14.58
C GLY A 76 -16.16 -2.57 13.16
N THR A 77 -15.59 -1.62 12.43
CA THR A 77 -15.07 -1.86 11.06
C THR A 77 -13.55 -1.96 11.02
N GLY A 78 -13.06 -2.76 10.08
CA GLY A 78 -11.65 -2.80 9.71
C GLY A 78 -11.44 -2.44 8.25
N TRP A 79 -10.29 -1.87 7.92
CA TRP A 79 -9.89 -1.55 6.55
C TRP A 79 -8.37 -1.51 6.39
N GLU A 80 -7.92 -1.56 5.14
CA GLU A 80 -6.51 -1.60 4.80
C GLU A 80 -6.15 -0.50 3.80
N ALA A 81 -4.94 0.01 3.95
CA ALA A 81 -4.26 0.82 2.95
C ALA A 81 -2.99 0.10 2.50
N TYR A 82 -2.84 -0.09 1.20
CA TYR A 82 -1.69 -0.78 0.64
C TYR A 82 -0.60 0.22 0.28
N PHE A 83 0.65 -0.12 0.56
CA PHE A 83 1.78 0.71 0.16
C PHE A 83 1.90 0.72 -1.36
N PRO A 84 2.01 1.91 -1.99
CA PRO A 84 2.45 2.02 -3.37
C PRO A 84 3.83 1.36 -3.57
N ALA A 85 4.09 0.83 -4.76
CA ALA A 85 5.30 0.06 -5.06
C ALA A 85 6.61 0.86 -4.99
N GLU A 86 6.53 2.18 -4.96
CA GLU A 86 7.65 3.11 -4.80
C GLU A 86 7.66 3.80 -3.43
N ALA A 87 6.70 3.51 -2.56
CA ALA A 87 6.65 4.09 -1.22
C ALA A 87 7.77 3.54 -0.35
N THR A 88 8.42 4.45 0.36
CA THR A 88 9.39 4.16 1.42
C THR A 88 8.76 4.28 2.80
N GLY A 89 7.68 5.05 2.91
CA GLY A 89 6.93 5.22 4.16
C GLY A 89 5.62 5.97 3.94
N VAL A 90 4.96 6.31 5.03
CA VAL A 90 3.73 7.09 5.05
C VAL A 90 3.59 7.86 6.35
N THR A 91 3.00 9.05 6.27
CA THR A 91 2.36 9.70 7.41
C THR A 91 0.85 9.50 7.29
N VAL A 92 0.24 8.85 8.28
CA VAL A 92 -1.22 8.69 8.36
C VAL A 92 -1.77 9.66 9.38
N THR A 93 -2.61 10.59 8.95
CA THR A 93 -3.37 11.45 9.88
C THR A 93 -4.68 10.77 10.20
N VAL A 94 -4.86 10.38 11.46
CA VAL A 94 -6.10 9.81 11.99
C VAL A 94 -6.93 10.94 12.58
N ASN A 95 -8.15 11.16 12.09
CA ASN A 95 -9.09 12.12 12.67
C ASN A 95 -10.17 11.38 13.45
N PHE A 96 -10.24 11.64 14.75
CA PHE A 96 -11.38 11.25 15.58
C PHE A 96 -12.46 12.33 15.43
N THR A 97 -13.51 12.03 14.68
CA THR A 97 -14.54 13.00 14.28
C THR A 97 -15.06 13.77 15.49
N GLY A 98 -14.99 15.11 15.44
CA GLY A 98 -15.47 15.99 16.50
C GLY A 98 -14.63 15.98 17.79
N SER A 99 -13.37 15.54 17.73
CA SER A 99 -12.46 15.52 18.88
C SER A 99 -11.07 16.03 18.52
N HIS A 100 -10.19 15.20 17.95
CA HIS A 100 -8.80 15.56 17.69
C HIS A 100 -8.21 14.72 16.55
N SER A 101 -7.01 15.08 16.11
CA SER A 101 -6.25 14.33 15.11
C SER A 101 -4.94 13.81 15.69
N VAL A 102 -4.54 12.60 15.29
CA VAL A 102 -3.30 11.95 15.70
C VAL A 102 -2.52 11.54 14.44
N PRO A 103 -1.28 12.02 14.26
CA PRO A 103 -0.41 11.53 13.20
C PRO A 103 0.25 10.20 13.59
N ILE A 104 0.34 9.29 12.64
CA ILE A 104 1.12 8.05 12.72
C ILE A 104 2.21 8.12 11.65
N TYR A 105 3.45 7.90 12.07
CA TYR A 105 4.60 7.87 11.17
C TYR A 105 5.05 6.42 10.97
N ILE A 106 5.19 6.02 9.71
CA ILE A 106 5.66 4.70 9.32
C ILE A 106 6.76 4.91 8.27
N ASP A 107 7.97 4.52 8.62
CA ASP A 107 9.19 4.66 7.82
C ASP A 107 9.64 3.34 7.18
N ASP A 108 8.89 2.25 7.41
CA ASP A 108 9.13 0.94 6.81
C ASP A 108 7.93 0.47 5.98
N ALA A 109 7.96 0.70 4.67
CA ALA A 109 6.96 0.19 3.73
C ALA A 109 7.09 -1.32 3.42
N ASN A 110 8.10 -2.01 3.97
CA ASN A 110 8.39 -3.41 3.64
C ASN A 110 7.73 -4.42 4.59
N THR A 111 7.00 -3.94 5.61
CA THR A 111 6.29 -4.79 6.57
C THR A 111 4.82 -4.40 6.68
N ASN A 112 4.00 -5.30 7.20
CA ASN A 112 2.62 -4.99 7.57
C ASN A 112 2.59 -4.19 8.88
N HIS A 113 1.66 -3.24 8.97
CA HIS A 113 1.46 -2.43 10.17
C HIS A 113 -0.01 -2.51 10.59
N CYS A 114 -0.27 -2.80 11.86
CA CYS A 114 -1.63 -2.95 12.35
C CYS A 114 -1.90 -1.97 13.48
N PHE A 115 -3.00 -1.24 13.36
CA PHE A 115 -3.44 -0.26 14.34
C PHE A 115 -4.89 -0.50 14.74
N LYS A 116 -5.16 -0.22 16.01
CA LYS A 116 -6.50 -0.27 16.57
C LYS A 116 -6.84 1.08 17.18
N PHE A 117 -7.96 1.65 16.78
CA PHE A 117 -8.53 2.85 17.35
C PHE A 117 -9.51 2.46 18.44
N THR A 118 -9.47 3.16 19.56
CA THR A 118 -10.14 2.72 20.77
C THR A 118 -10.44 3.93 21.68
N GLY A 119 -11.28 3.75 22.70
CA GLY A 119 -11.74 4.84 23.58
C GLY A 119 -13.09 5.44 23.21
N LEU A 120 -13.62 6.31 24.08
CA LEU A 120 -14.92 6.97 23.95
C LEU A 120 -14.74 8.48 23.95
N TRP A 121 -15.73 9.21 23.43
CA TRP A 121 -15.70 10.67 23.37
C TRP A 121 -15.46 11.31 24.75
N PRO A 122 -14.51 12.26 24.91
CA PRO A 122 -13.59 12.83 23.91
C PRO A 122 -12.16 12.22 23.91
N ASN A 123 -11.95 11.05 24.52
CA ASN A 123 -10.63 10.42 24.74
C ASN A 123 -10.34 9.22 23.81
N GLY A 124 -10.36 9.45 22.50
CA GLY A 124 -9.90 8.48 21.49
C GLY A 124 -8.38 8.25 21.54
N HIS A 125 -7.93 7.04 21.23
CA HIS A 125 -6.51 6.68 21.20
C HIS A 125 -6.18 5.67 20.10
N VAL A 126 -4.93 5.73 19.63
CA VAL A 126 -4.35 4.84 18.63
C VAL A 126 -3.42 3.85 19.31
N LEU A 127 -3.64 2.56 19.09
CA LEU A 127 -2.79 1.48 19.58
C LEU A 127 -2.14 0.77 18.41
N ARG A 128 -0.81 0.61 18.44
CA ARG A 128 -0.13 -0.34 17.54
C ARG A 128 -0.34 -1.74 18.10
N VAL A 129 -0.77 -2.67 17.24
CA VAL A 129 -1.00 -4.07 17.58
C VAL A 129 -0.20 -4.97 16.65
N GLN A 130 -0.09 -6.25 16.98
CA GLN A 130 0.49 -7.21 16.06
C GLN A 130 -0.47 -7.47 14.89
N CYS A 131 0.09 -7.43 13.68
CA CYS A 131 -0.40 -8.22 12.57
C CYS A 131 0.03 -9.67 12.82
#